data_AF-A0A7Y4U4Y1-F1
#
_entry.id   AF-A0A7Y4U4Y1-F1
#
_cell.length_a   1.000
_cell.length_b   1.000
_cell.length_c   1.000
_cell.angle_alpha   90.00
_cell.angle_beta   90.00
_cell.angle_gamma   90.00
#
_symmetry.space_group_name_H-M   'P 1'
#
loop_
_entity.id
_entity.type
_entity.pdbx_description
1 polymer ?
#
loop_
_entity_poly.entity_id
_entity_poly.type
_entity_poly.pdbx_seq_one_letter_code
_entity_poly.pdbx_strand_id
1 'polypeptide(L)'
;MPWTFFFSLFLLLLSACPRPEADPTKADLTQYIETARSWAKTELQINAAIAKVREDQFVHDDLVISTLRPIVDVSQKYVQQLESHHPRTPPLRNVHLEYIEAWRAHYLAFSGMIDAVEKKDYIQLAKANDELLAAQNALADALTDLSRLMQETGLRSAPPSNQQSRPSAPSPGGPASQMAPKGM
;
A
#
# COMPACT_ATOMS: atom_id res chain seq x y z
N MET A 1 9.50 -57.05 44.90
CA MET A 1 9.80 -56.33 43.65
C MET A 1 8.53 -56.35 42.80
N PRO A 2 7.83 -55.21 42.66
CA PRO A 2 7.86 -54.53 41.37
C PRO A 2 7.67 -53.00 41.52
N TRP A 3 8.76 -52.22 41.48
CA TRP A 3 8.67 -50.75 41.54
C TRP A 3 9.05 -50.06 40.21
N THR A 4 9.29 -50.84 39.16
CA THR A 4 9.88 -50.34 37.90
C THR A 4 8.86 -49.91 36.84
N PHE A 5 7.55 -49.99 37.09
CA PHE A 5 6.54 -49.60 36.10
C PHE A 5 6.15 -48.12 36.12
N PHE A 6 6.48 -47.37 37.18
CA PHE A 6 6.07 -45.96 37.28
C PHE A 6 7.00 -44.97 36.55
N PHE A 7 8.17 -45.41 36.09
CA PHE A 7 9.19 -44.52 35.52
C PHE A 7 9.06 -44.30 34.00
N SER A 8 8.22 -45.08 33.31
CA SER A 8 8.13 -45.07 31.84
C SER A 8 7.09 -44.08 31.28
N LEU A 9 6.12 -43.63 32.08
CA LEU A 9 5.06 -42.73 31.62
C LEU A 9 5.44 -41.23 31.65
N PHE A 10 6.56 -40.88 32.28
CA PHE A 10 6.98 -39.48 32.43
C PHE A 10 7.80 -38.92 31.25
N LEU A 11 8.28 -39.79 30.34
CA LEU A 11 9.12 -39.42 29.20
C LEU A 11 8.33 -39.04 27.92
N LEU A 12 6.99 -39.18 27.92
CA LEU A 12 6.12 -38.84 26.78
C LEU A 12 5.55 -37.41 26.83
N LEU A 13 5.84 -36.64 27.90
CA LEU A 13 5.34 -35.27 28.07
C LEU A 13 6.33 -34.17 27.65
N LEU A 14 7.55 -34.52 27.23
CA LEU A 14 8.61 -33.55 26.88
C LEU A 14 8.78 -33.28 25.37
N SER A 15 8.02 -33.95 24.50
CA SER A 15 8.04 -33.68 23.04
C SER A 15 6.97 -32.69 22.56
N ALA A 16 6.23 -32.05 23.47
CA ALA A 16 5.35 -30.94 23.13
C ALA A 16 6.15 -29.62 23.11
N CYS A 17 7.09 -29.48 22.17
CA CYS A 17 7.58 -28.16 21.81
C CYS A 17 6.38 -27.35 21.31
N PRO A 18 6.07 -26.15 21.87
CA PRO A 18 5.09 -25.28 21.27
C PRO A 18 5.55 -24.99 19.84
N ARG A 19 4.80 -25.53 18.87
CA ARG A 19 5.01 -25.23 17.46
C ARG A 19 4.88 -23.70 17.34
N PRO A 20 5.81 -22.99 16.69
CA PRO A 20 5.66 -21.56 16.50
C PRO A 20 4.31 -21.34 15.81
N GLU A 21 3.37 -20.75 16.55
CA GLU A 21 2.03 -20.48 16.06
C GLU A 21 2.18 -19.54 14.88
N ALA A 22 1.75 -19.98 13.70
CA ALA A 22 1.84 -19.16 12.49
C ALA A 22 0.98 -17.91 12.72
N ASP A 23 1.57 -16.72 12.61
CA ASP A 23 0.85 -15.46 12.79
C ASP A 23 -0.31 -15.38 11.78
N PRO A 24 -1.58 -15.47 12.24
CA PRO A 24 -2.73 -15.48 11.35
C PRO A 24 -2.87 -14.17 10.56
N THR A 25 -2.38 -13.05 11.12
CA THR A 25 -2.40 -11.73 10.48
C THR A 25 -1.44 -11.70 9.30
N LYS A 26 -0.25 -12.27 9.46
CA LYS A 26 0.73 -12.37 8.37
C LYS A 26 0.21 -13.19 7.18
N ALA A 27 -0.45 -14.31 7.46
CA ALA A 27 -1.04 -15.16 6.41
C ALA A 27 -2.19 -14.45 5.69
N ASP A 28 -3.09 -13.82 6.43
CA ASP A 28 -4.22 -13.04 5.90
C ASP A 28 -3.74 -11.87 5.03
N LEU A 29 -2.75 -11.11 5.51
CA LEU A 29 -2.17 -9.97 4.80
C LEU A 29 -1.45 -10.39 3.51
N THR A 30 -0.78 -11.54 3.51
CA THR A 30 -0.18 -12.09 2.28
C THR A 30 -1.24 -12.39 1.22
N GLN A 31 -2.35 -13.02 1.62
CA GLN A 31 -3.47 -13.31 0.73
C GLN A 31 -4.16 -12.02 0.24
N TYR A 32 -4.29 -11.03 1.11
CA TYR A 32 -4.86 -9.73 0.79
C TYR A 32 -4.04 -9.01 -0.28
N ILE A 33 -2.71 -8.93 -0.13
CA ILE A 33 -1.83 -8.28 -1.12
C ILE A 33 -1.90 -8.98 -2.47
N GLU A 34 -1.96 -10.31 -2.49
CA GLU A 34 -2.14 -11.07 -3.75
C GLU A 34 -3.46 -10.69 -4.43
N THR A 35 -4.55 -10.63 -3.65
CA THR A 35 -5.87 -10.23 -4.15
C THR A 35 -5.85 -8.78 -4.65
N ALA A 36 -5.19 -7.88 -3.93
CA ALA A 36 -5.11 -6.46 -4.26
C ALA A 36 -4.42 -6.18 -5.60
N ARG A 37 -3.54 -7.06 -6.08
CA ARG A 37 -2.98 -6.93 -7.44
C ARG A 37 -4.04 -6.99 -8.53
N SER A 38 -5.13 -7.71 -8.31
CA SER A 38 -6.24 -7.77 -9.26
C SER A 38 -7.00 -6.45 -9.37
N TRP A 39 -6.89 -5.58 -8.36
CA TRP A 39 -7.56 -4.27 -8.29
C TRP A 39 -6.79 -3.16 -8.99
N ALA A 40 -5.46 -3.30 -9.07
CA ALA A 40 -4.54 -2.26 -9.57
C ALA A 40 -4.91 -1.69 -10.94
N LYS A 41 -5.44 -2.52 -11.86
CA LYS A 41 -5.86 -2.04 -13.19
C LYS A 41 -7.00 -1.03 -13.10
N THR A 42 -7.99 -1.31 -12.25
CA THR A 42 -9.15 -0.45 -12.05
C THR A 42 -8.74 0.84 -11.35
N GLU A 43 -7.88 0.75 -10.34
CA GLU A 43 -7.32 1.92 -9.64
C GLU A 43 -6.56 2.84 -10.60
N LEU A 44 -5.72 2.27 -11.48
CA LEU A 44 -5.00 3.03 -12.50
C LEU A 44 -5.95 3.74 -13.47
N GLN A 45 -7.03 3.08 -13.89
CA GLN A 45 -8.02 3.69 -14.77
C GLN A 45 -8.70 4.90 -14.11
N ILE A 46 -9.11 4.77 -12.85
CA ILE A 46 -9.73 5.87 -12.10
C ILE A 46 -8.73 7.01 -11.91
N ASN A 47 -7.49 6.70 -11.49
CA ASN A 47 -6.44 7.70 -11.29
C ASN A 47 -6.06 8.45 -12.56
N ALA A 48 -6.03 7.76 -13.72
CA ALA A 48 -5.77 8.39 -15.00
C ALA A 48 -6.87 9.41 -15.38
N ALA A 49 -8.14 9.10 -15.07
CA ALA A 49 -9.23 10.03 -15.30
C ALA A 49 -9.13 11.27 -14.41
N ILE A 50 -8.80 11.10 -13.13
CA ILE A 50 -8.53 12.21 -12.21
C ILE A 50 -7.40 13.09 -12.75
N ALA A 51 -6.27 12.48 -13.14
CA ALA A 51 -5.12 13.21 -13.65
C ALA A 51 -5.49 14.06 -14.88
N LYS A 52 -6.27 13.49 -15.80
CA LYS A 52 -6.72 14.16 -17.02
C LYS A 52 -7.58 15.40 -16.73
N VAL A 53 -8.55 15.31 -15.82
CA VAL A 53 -9.38 16.49 -15.48
C VAL A 53 -8.64 17.53 -14.66
N ARG A 54 -7.65 17.11 -13.85
CA ARG A 54 -6.77 18.03 -13.11
C ARG A 54 -5.80 18.77 -14.02
N GLU A 55 -5.29 18.12 -15.05
CA GLU A 55 -4.41 18.75 -16.06
C GLU A 55 -5.12 19.91 -16.76
N ASP A 56 -6.42 19.74 -17.04
CA ASP A 56 -7.28 20.78 -17.59
C ASP A 56 -7.73 21.84 -16.57
N GLN A 57 -7.45 21.63 -15.28
CA GLN A 57 -7.93 22.45 -14.17
C GLN A 57 -9.46 22.61 -14.15
N PHE A 58 -10.18 21.62 -14.68
CA PHE A 58 -11.65 21.63 -14.78
C PHE A 58 -12.21 22.82 -15.59
N VAL A 59 -11.44 23.36 -16.53
CA VAL A 59 -11.84 24.52 -17.35
C VAL A 59 -12.90 24.13 -18.37
N HIS A 60 -12.80 22.94 -18.95
CA HIS A 60 -13.70 22.49 -20.01
C HIS A 60 -14.75 21.53 -19.47
N ASP A 61 -15.98 22.02 -19.32
CA ASP A 61 -17.15 21.26 -18.86
C ASP A 61 -17.34 19.93 -19.63
N ASP A 62 -17.21 19.96 -20.97
CA ASP A 62 -17.32 18.78 -21.83
C ASP A 62 -16.23 17.74 -21.54
N LEU A 63 -15.01 18.20 -21.21
CA LEU A 63 -13.91 17.31 -20.86
C LEU A 63 -14.16 16.64 -19.51
N VAL A 64 -14.64 17.39 -18.52
CA VAL A 64 -14.99 16.86 -17.20
C VAL A 64 -16.08 15.81 -17.32
N ILE A 65 -17.17 16.12 -18.03
CA ILE A 65 -18.29 15.19 -18.22
C ILE A 65 -17.85 13.94 -18.97
N SER A 66 -17.20 14.09 -20.14
CA SER A 66 -16.83 12.95 -20.98
C SER A 66 -15.78 12.06 -20.32
N THR A 67 -14.94 12.61 -19.44
CA THR A 67 -13.91 11.86 -18.72
C THR A 67 -14.47 11.19 -17.46
N LEU A 68 -15.24 11.88 -16.63
CA LEU A 68 -15.67 11.35 -15.34
C LEU A 68 -16.94 10.51 -15.40
N ARG A 69 -17.88 10.77 -16.32
CA ARG A 69 -19.14 10.01 -16.40
C ARG A 69 -18.95 8.50 -16.53
N PRO A 70 -18.11 7.97 -17.45
CA PRO A 70 -17.85 6.53 -17.49
C PRO A 70 -17.12 6.02 -16.24
N ILE A 71 -16.40 6.89 -15.53
CA ILE A 71 -15.60 6.54 -14.36
C ILE A 71 -16.45 6.43 -13.11
N VAL A 72 -17.59 7.12 -13.03
CA VAL A 72 -18.57 6.92 -11.96
C VAL A 72 -19.00 5.46 -11.87
N ASP A 73 -19.40 4.86 -13.00
CA ASP A 73 -19.83 3.45 -13.05
C ASP A 73 -18.68 2.48 -12.72
N VAL A 74 -17.47 2.78 -13.20
CA VAL A 74 -16.27 2.00 -12.89
C VAL A 74 -15.97 2.04 -11.39
N SER A 75 -16.03 3.22 -10.79
CA SER A 75 -15.74 3.43 -9.36
C SER A 75 -16.80 2.78 -8.48
N GLN A 76 -18.08 2.85 -8.87
CA GLN A 76 -19.16 2.17 -8.14
C GLN A 76 -18.96 0.65 -8.14
N LYS A 77 -18.68 0.05 -9.30
CA LYS A 77 -18.40 -1.39 -9.41
C LYS A 77 -17.15 -1.79 -8.63
N TYR A 78 -16.15 -0.92 -8.64
CA TYR A 78 -14.92 -1.15 -7.89
C TYR A 78 -15.16 -1.16 -6.38
N VAL A 79 -15.92 -0.20 -5.85
CA VAL A 79 -16.36 -0.21 -4.45
C VAL A 79 -17.09 -1.50 -4.09
N GLN A 80 -18.05 -1.95 -4.92
CA GLN A 80 -18.76 -3.21 -4.70
C GLN A 80 -17.82 -4.42 -4.71
N GLN A 81 -16.81 -4.42 -5.60
CA GLN A 81 -15.79 -5.45 -5.63
C GLN A 81 -14.98 -5.47 -4.33
N LEU A 82 -14.59 -4.31 -3.82
CA LEU A 82 -13.88 -4.21 -2.54
C LEU A 82 -14.75 -4.71 -1.39
N GLU A 83 -16.01 -4.27 -1.30
CA GLU A 83 -16.97 -4.71 -0.27
C GLU A 83 -17.22 -6.23 -0.27
N SER A 84 -17.06 -6.90 -1.42
CA SER A 84 -17.16 -8.36 -1.50
C SER A 84 -15.97 -9.09 -0.85
N HIS A 85 -14.85 -8.40 -0.67
CA HIS A 85 -13.66 -8.95 -0.03
C HIS A 85 -13.72 -8.79 1.49
N HIS A 86 -13.44 -9.87 2.21
CA HIS A 86 -13.59 -9.91 3.66
C HIS A 86 -12.29 -10.43 4.31
N PRO A 87 -11.38 -9.53 4.72
CA PRO A 87 -10.20 -9.93 5.49
C PRO A 87 -10.58 -10.70 6.75
N ARG A 88 -9.77 -11.67 7.15
CA ARG A 88 -10.10 -12.55 8.27
C ARG A 88 -9.76 -11.93 9.61
N THR A 89 -8.68 -11.17 9.67
CA THR A 89 -8.13 -10.62 10.91
C THR A 89 -8.66 -9.22 11.20
N PRO A 90 -8.98 -8.89 12.48
CA PRO A 90 -9.50 -7.58 12.83
C PRO A 90 -8.62 -6.38 12.40
N PRO A 91 -7.28 -6.40 12.55
CA PRO A 91 -6.44 -5.29 12.10
C PRO A 91 -6.57 -5.00 10.61
N LEU A 92 -6.53 -6.05 9.77
CA LEU A 92 -6.65 -5.89 8.33
C LEU A 92 -8.06 -5.50 7.90
N ARG A 93 -9.09 -5.98 8.61
CA ARG A 93 -10.48 -5.59 8.36
C ARG A 93 -10.69 -4.09 8.53
N ASN A 94 -10.10 -3.49 9.56
CA ASN A 94 -10.22 -2.05 9.82
C ASN A 94 -9.58 -1.24 8.69
N VAL A 95 -8.35 -1.57 8.30
CA VAL A 95 -7.65 -0.93 7.17
C VAL A 95 -8.42 -1.09 5.87
N HIS A 96 -9.01 -2.27 5.63
CA HIS A 96 -9.81 -2.51 4.43
C HIS A 96 -11.10 -1.68 4.41
N LEU A 97 -11.75 -1.48 5.57
CA LEU A 97 -12.92 -0.61 5.67
C LEU A 97 -12.55 0.85 5.34
N GLU A 98 -11.44 1.37 5.90
CA GLU A 98 -10.94 2.71 5.57
C GLU A 98 -10.64 2.85 4.07
N TYR A 99 -10.05 1.82 3.47
CA TYR A 99 -9.78 1.76 2.04
C TYR A 99 -11.07 1.81 1.20
N ILE A 100 -12.12 1.07 1.60
CA ILE A 100 -13.44 1.11 0.94
C ILE A 100 -14.06 2.50 1.05
N GLU A 101 -14.07 3.11 2.24
CA GLU A 101 -14.67 4.43 2.44
C GLU A 101 -13.96 5.51 1.62
N ALA A 102 -12.63 5.43 1.50
CA ALA A 102 -11.88 6.33 0.64
C ALA A 102 -12.31 6.22 -0.83
N TRP A 103 -12.52 5.01 -1.36
CA TRP A 103 -12.99 4.81 -2.73
C TRP A 103 -14.47 5.19 -2.93
N ARG A 104 -15.32 5.02 -1.91
CA ARG A 104 -16.68 5.57 -1.92
C ARG A 104 -16.67 7.08 -2.01
N ALA A 105 -15.80 7.75 -1.26
CA ALA A 105 -15.65 9.19 -1.31
C ALA A 105 -15.20 9.68 -2.71
N HIS A 106 -14.30 8.96 -3.38
CA HIS A 106 -13.94 9.25 -4.78
C HIS A 106 -15.17 9.19 -5.71
N TYR A 107 -15.94 8.10 -5.63
CA TYR A 107 -17.17 7.93 -6.42
C TYR A 107 -18.18 9.07 -6.20
N LEU A 108 -18.41 9.46 -4.94
CA LEU A 108 -19.32 10.54 -4.60
C LEU A 108 -18.82 11.89 -5.13
N ALA A 109 -17.53 12.17 -4.99
CA ALA A 109 -16.93 13.38 -5.52
C ALA A 109 -17.07 13.47 -7.05
N PHE A 110 -16.80 12.39 -7.80
CA PHE A 110 -17.00 12.37 -9.25
C PHE A 110 -18.45 12.67 -9.64
N SER A 111 -19.41 12.09 -8.92
CA SER A 111 -20.83 12.33 -9.16
C SER A 111 -21.19 13.79 -8.89
N GLY A 112 -20.69 14.37 -7.80
CA GLY A 112 -20.88 15.78 -7.44
C GLY A 112 -20.26 16.73 -8.47
N MET A 113 -19.08 16.41 -8.99
CA MET A 113 -18.42 17.22 -10.03
C MET A 113 -19.23 17.23 -11.34
N ILE A 114 -19.75 16.08 -11.77
CA ILE A 114 -20.59 16.00 -12.98
C ILE A 114 -21.87 16.79 -12.79
N ASP A 115 -22.57 16.62 -11.67
CA ASP A 115 -23.81 17.34 -11.37
C ASP A 115 -23.60 18.86 -11.34
N ALA A 116 -22.49 19.30 -10.73
CA ALA A 116 -22.11 20.71 -10.69
C ALA A 116 -21.85 21.28 -12.09
N VAL A 117 -21.10 20.57 -12.93
CA VAL A 117 -20.82 20.98 -14.31
C VAL A 117 -22.09 21.03 -15.16
N GLU A 118 -22.95 20.02 -15.07
CA GLU A 118 -24.24 19.99 -15.81
C GLU A 118 -25.13 21.19 -15.45
N LYS A 119 -25.11 21.61 -14.18
CA LYS A 119 -25.87 22.75 -13.68
C LYS A 119 -25.16 24.10 -13.84
N LYS A 120 -23.90 24.10 -14.29
CA LYS A 120 -23.01 25.28 -14.32
C LYS A 120 -22.87 25.93 -12.93
N ASP A 121 -22.90 25.12 -11.89
CA ASP A 121 -22.72 25.54 -10.50
C ASP A 121 -21.25 25.38 -10.11
N TYR A 122 -20.44 26.39 -10.45
CA TYR A 122 -19.00 26.35 -10.20
C TYR A 122 -18.62 26.45 -8.72
N ILE A 123 -19.55 26.89 -7.85
CA ILE A 123 -19.35 26.83 -6.40
C ILE A 123 -19.42 25.36 -5.95
N GLN A 124 -20.42 24.62 -6.42
CA GLN A 124 -20.49 23.19 -6.15
C GLN A 124 -19.37 22.39 -6.82
N LEU A 125 -18.88 22.83 -7.98
CA LEU A 125 -17.72 22.18 -8.60
C LEU A 125 -16.47 22.32 -7.73
N ALA A 126 -16.22 23.52 -7.20
CA ALA A 126 -15.10 23.74 -6.28
C ALA A 126 -15.22 22.85 -5.03
N LYS A 127 -16.41 22.78 -4.43
CA LYS A 127 -16.67 21.90 -3.29
C LYS A 127 -16.43 20.42 -3.62
N ALA A 128 -16.93 19.93 -4.75
CA ALA A 128 -16.76 18.54 -5.15
C ALA A 128 -15.28 18.21 -5.44
N ASN A 129 -14.50 19.17 -5.94
CA ASN A 129 -13.04 19.03 -6.08
C ASN A 129 -12.32 18.98 -4.73
N ASP A 130 -12.76 19.76 -3.73
CA ASP A 130 -12.24 19.66 -2.36
C ASP A 130 -12.59 18.30 -1.73
N GLU A 131 -13.80 17.79 -1.96
CA GLU A 131 -14.22 16.45 -1.55
C GLU A 131 -13.37 15.35 -2.23
N LEU A 132 -13.02 15.52 -3.51
CA LEU A 132 -12.09 14.62 -4.20
C LEU A 132 -10.69 14.65 -3.57
N LEU A 133 -10.19 15.82 -3.23
CA LEU A 133 -8.89 15.94 -2.56
C LEU A 133 -8.91 15.27 -1.17
N ALA A 134 -9.97 15.45 -0.40
CA ALA A 134 -10.16 14.75 0.86
C ALA A 134 -10.22 13.23 0.68
N ALA A 135 -10.89 12.74 -0.37
CA ALA A 135 -10.93 11.32 -0.70
C ALA A 135 -9.54 10.76 -1.04
N GLN A 136 -8.72 11.52 -1.78
CA GLN A 136 -7.34 11.14 -2.10
C GLN A 136 -6.46 11.05 -0.84
N ASN A 137 -6.64 11.98 0.09
CA ASN A 137 -5.92 11.94 1.38
C ASN A 137 -6.36 10.72 2.22
N ALA A 138 -7.65 10.46 2.32
CA ALA A 138 -8.17 9.28 3.03
C ALA A 138 -7.63 7.96 2.44
N LEU A 139 -7.49 7.88 1.11
CA LEU A 139 -6.87 6.74 0.46
C LEU A 139 -5.39 6.60 0.81
N ALA A 140 -4.65 7.72 0.84
CA ALA A 140 -3.24 7.73 1.24
C ALA A 140 -3.05 7.31 2.71
N ASP A 141 -3.97 7.73 3.59
CA ASP A 141 -3.98 7.33 5.00
C ASP A 141 -4.23 5.82 5.13
N ALA A 142 -5.25 5.27 4.48
CA ALA A 142 -5.53 3.83 4.47
C ALA A 142 -4.34 2.99 3.94
N LEU A 143 -3.65 3.49 2.90
CA LEU A 143 -2.44 2.84 2.37
C LEU A 143 -1.25 2.94 3.33
N THR A 144 -1.15 4.03 4.09
CA THR A 144 -0.15 4.19 5.15
C THR A 144 -0.40 3.20 6.29
N ASP A 145 -1.66 3.02 6.66
CA ASP A 145 -2.11 2.06 7.67
C ASP A 145 -1.83 0.62 7.24
N LEU A 146 -2.11 0.29 5.97
CA LEU A 146 -1.73 -1.00 5.39
C LEU A 146 -0.21 -1.23 5.43
N SER A 147 0.58 -0.22 5.05
CA SER A 147 2.04 -0.29 5.06
C SER A 147 2.59 -0.50 6.48
N ARG A 148 1.97 0.12 7.49
CA ARG A 148 2.32 -0.09 8.90
C ARG A 148 2.05 -1.52 9.33
N LEU A 149 0.87 -2.07 9.00
CA LEU A 149 0.50 -3.45 9.30
C LEU A 149 1.45 -4.47 8.62
N MET A 150 1.92 -4.17 7.40
CA MET A 150 2.94 -4.98 6.72
C MET A 150 4.31 -4.96 7.41
N GLN A 151 4.67 -3.83 8.05
CA GLN A 151 5.92 -3.72 8.80
C GLN A 151 5.83 -4.47 10.13
N GLU A 152 4.72 -4.33 10.85
CA GLU A 152 4.48 -5.00 12.13
C GLU A 152 4.47 -6.53 12.01
N THR A 153 3.98 -7.05 10.88
CA THR A 153 3.95 -8.51 10.58
C THR A 153 5.26 -9.04 9.96
N GLY A 154 6.25 -8.17 9.75
CA GLY A 154 7.52 -8.52 9.14
C GLY A 154 7.42 -8.94 7.66
N LEU A 155 6.38 -8.50 6.94
CA LEU A 155 6.23 -8.69 5.49
C LEU A 155 6.98 -7.62 4.68
N ARG A 156 7.40 -6.52 5.32
CA ARG A 156 8.27 -5.51 4.72
C ARG A 156 9.61 -5.47 5.46
N SER A 157 10.67 -5.91 4.80
CA SER A 157 12.04 -5.69 5.30
C SER A 157 12.35 -4.19 5.24
N ALA A 158 12.99 -3.65 6.27
CA ALA A 158 13.57 -2.30 6.23
C ALA A 158 14.36 -2.12 4.91
N PRO A 159 14.36 -0.92 4.30
CA PRO A 159 15.22 -0.66 3.15
C PRO A 159 16.65 -1.07 3.51
N PRO A 160 17.43 -1.67 2.58
CA PRO A 160 18.79 -2.07 2.88
C PRO A 160 19.55 -0.85 3.39
N SER A 161 19.95 -0.89 4.66
CA SER A 161 20.93 0.03 5.21
C SER A 161 22.13 -0.02 4.27
N ASN A 162 22.48 1.11 3.65
CA ASN A 162 23.70 1.25 2.87
C ASN A 162 24.92 0.95 3.75
N GLN A 163 25.26 -0.32 3.96
CA GLN A 163 26.64 -0.74 4.10
C GLN A 163 27.21 -0.76 2.70
N GLN A 164 27.41 0.46 2.18
CA GLN A 164 28.42 0.74 1.19
C GLN A 164 29.72 0.22 1.80
N SER A 165 30.14 -0.97 1.36
CA SER A 165 31.50 -1.46 1.54
C SER A 165 32.42 -0.37 1.03
N ARG A 166 32.92 0.48 1.93
CA ARG A 166 34.04 1.38 1.63
C ARG A 166 35.18 0.48 1.18
N PRO A 167 35.71 0.63 -0.04
CA PRO A 167 37.01 0.08 -0.34
C PRO A 167 37.98 0.69 0.67
N SER A 168 38.67 -0.16 1.42
CA SER A 168 39.78 0.23 2.29
C SER A 168 40.76 1.03 1.45
N ALA A 169 40.87 2.33 1.73
CA ALA A 169 41.90 3.17 1.15
C ALA A 169 43.28 2.56 1.48
N PRO A 170 44.20 2.41 0.52
CA PRO A 170 45.55 1.97 0.82
C PRO A 170 46.28 3.05 1.63
N SER A 171 46.88 2.61 2.73
CA SER A 171 47.69 3.42 3.65
C SER A 171 48.96 3.93 2.95
N PRO A 172 49.32 5.23 3.02
CA PRO A 172 50.56 5.74 2.45
C PRO A 172 51.69 5.60 3.48
N GLY A 173 52.66 4.72 3.21
CA GLY A 173 53.74 4.44 4.17
C GLY A 173 55.02 3.87 3.56
N GLY A 174 55.55 4.49 2.50
CA GLY A 174 56.97 4.54 2.07
C GLY A 174 57.80 3.23 1.94
N PRO A 175 59.11 3.32 1.60
CA PRO A 175 59.87 4.46 1.10
C PRO A 175 60.69 4.20 -0.20
N ALA A 176 61.13 5.30 -0.80
CA ALA A 176 62.38 5.53 -1.54
C ALA A 176 62.84 4.55 -2.65
N SER A 177 62.96 5.06 -3.88
CA SER A 177 64.27 5.38 -4.46
C SER A 177 64.21 5.86 -5.92
N GLN A 178 64.90 6.96 -6.16
CA GLN A 178 65.85 7.23 -7.26
C GLN A 178 65.30 7.36 -8.69
N MET A 179 65.46 8.56 -9.27
CA MET A 179 66.40 8.91 -10.36
C MET A 179 65.62 9.06 -11.66
N ALA A 180 65.80 10.03 -12.56
CA ALA A 180 66.58 11.26 -12.67
C ALA A 180 65.98 12.02 -13.89
N PRO A 181 66.25 13.31 -14.10
CA PRO A 181 65.54 14.14 -15.08
C PRO A 181 66.27 14.24 -16.44
N LYS A 182 65.50 14.32 -17.53
CA LYS A 182 65.82 14.92 -18.85
C LYS A 182 64.46 15.22 -19.50
N GLY A 183 64.10 16.39 -19.98
CA GLY A 183 64.89 17.49 -20.52
C GLY A 183 64.41 17.72 -21.95
N MET A 184 64.00 18.98 -22.22
CA MET A 184 63.49 19.59 -23.48
C MET A 184 61.99 19.44 -23.75
#